data_AF-A0A3D0SSB6-F1
#
_entry.id   AF-A0A3D0SSB6-F1
#
_cell.length_a   1.000
_cell.length_b   1.000
_cell.length_c   1.000
_cell.angle_alpha   90.00
_cell.angle_beta   90.00
_cell.angle_gamma   90.00
#
_symmetry.space_group_name_H-M   'P 1'
#
loop_
_entity.id
_entity.type
_entity.pdbx_description
1 polymer ?
#
loop_
_entity_poly.entity_id
_entity_poly.type
_entity_poly.pdbx_seq_one_letter_code
_entity_poly.pdbx_strand_id
1 'polypeptide(L)'
;MLIPNGKEERLTMTDVNFRLTGTPACLVCNAPLPFHQARNNKLCGRIECDWRYSLLQKQNKLCKKCGRPLAIREQHFGVCAAPECQRAAIADRARQEHEQRERWYLALREKAERLRNQVMGDFGIRNAKSFRLAVIPASLSKITRLPAKRRREFRNYLKQLIDRVFAAPVPVVLNQDQNQTAPLADQEIRLQAASGQACACCQGSCCGGGAFTYAYLEAATLQRYRTAHPDQRSRKVLAAYMSYVGDETTQGSCVYHQADGCSLPRDMRSDICNNFYCGGLQDFRQNTPVTGPVRGFFIAATENTLHRAALVHEDHTLMIPVSSTDMD
;
A
#
# COMPACT_ATOMS: atom_id res chain seq x y z
N MET A 1 67.19 -1.36 -17.95
CA MET A 1 66.34 -0.47 -18.77
C MET A 1 65.34 0.19 -17.83
N LEU A 2 65.01 1.45 -18.08
CA LEU A 2 64.39 2.39 -17.15
C LEU A 2 62.87 2.16 -16.94
N ILE A 3 62.43 2.35 -15.68
CA ILE A 3 61.17 2.87 -15.09
C ILE A 3 60.19 3.55 -16.10
N PRO A 4 58.82 3.61 -15.95
CA PRO A 4 58.04 3.74 -14.68
C PRO A 4 56.65 3.06 -14.50
N ASN A 5 56.31 2.92 -13.20
CA ASN A 5 55.10 3.34 -12.48
C ASN A 5 53.72 3.39 -13.17
N GLY A 6 52.78 2.57 -12.68
CA GLY A 6 51.33 2.84 -12.70
C GLY A 6 50.77 2.71 -11.29
N LYS A 7 50.46 3.84 -10.66
CA LYS A 7 49.95 3.95 -9.29
C LYS A 7 48.50 3.48 -9.19
N GLU A 8 48.20 2.84 -8.06
CA GLU A 8 46.86 2.56 -7.54
C GLU A 8 45.99 3.83 -7.51
N GLU A 9 44.93 3.85 -8.30
CA GLU A 9 43.85 4.84 -8.17
C GLU A 9 42.87 4.38 -7.09
N ARG A 10 43.21 4.75 -5.85
CA ARG A 10 42.29 4.78 -4.73
C ARG A 10 41.33 5.96 -4.98
N LEU A 11 40.14 5.68 -5.54
CA LEU A 11 39.04 6.65 -5.66
C LEU A 11 38.66 7.16 -4.26
N THR A 12 39.23 8.30 -3.90
CA THR A 12 38.90 9.06 -2.69
C THR A 12 37.51 9.64 -2.82
N MET A 13 36.67 9.36 -1.82
CA MET A 13 35.48 10.16 -1.52
C MET A 13 35.84 11.64 -1.46
N THR A 14 35.40 12.42 -2.44
CA THR A 14 35.33 13.87 -2.35
C THR A 14 33.94 14.28 -1.89
N ASP A 15 33.80 14.36 -0.57
CA ASP A 15 32.98 15.40 0.06
C ASP A 15 33.50 16.76 -0.40
N VAL A 16 32.67 17.60 -1.04
CA VAL A 16 32.57 19.05 -0.73
C VAL A 16 31.21 19.57 -1.25
N ASN A 17 30.13 19.38 -0.49
CA ASN A 17 28.95 20.23 -0.60
C ASN A 17 29.13 21.41 0.37
N PHE A 18 29.94 22.41 0.00
CA PHE A 18 30.04 23.66 0.76
C PHE A 18 28.77 24.49 0.51
N ARG A 19 27.68 24.17 1.19
CA ARG A 19 26.50 25.05 1.22
C ARG A 19 26.93 26.33 1.92
N LEU A 20 27.12 27.40 1.15
CA LEU A 20 27.20 28.76 1.67
C LEU A 20 25.98 28.99 2.58
N THR A 21 26.22 29.18 3.87
CA THR A 21 25.16 29.42 4.87
C THR A 21 24.97 30.90 5.17
N GLY A 22 25.85 31.75 4.65
CA GLY A 22 25.79 33.19 4.83
C GLY A 22 24.77 33.89 3.94
N THR A 23 24.52 35.16 4.25
CA THR A 23 23.55 36.00 3.56
C THR A 23 24.19 37.33 3.15
N PRO A 24 23.76 37.97 2.05
CA PRO A 24 24.36 39.25 1.61
C PRO A 24 24.08 40.41 2.57
N ALA A 25 23.06 40.27 3.43
CA ALA A 25 22.69 41.23 4.46
C ALA A 25 22.33 40.52 5.77
N CYS A 26 22.39 41.26 6.89
CA CYS A 26 21.99 40.76 8.19
C CYS A 26 20.50 40.39 8.21
N LEU A 27 20.18 39.17 8.67
CA LEU A 27 18.82 38.65 8.73
C LEU A 27 17.88 39.39 9.69
N VAL A 28 18.40 40.28 10.55
CA VAL A 28 17.62 41.03 11.54
C VAL A 28 17.45 42.49 11.14
N CYS A 29 18.54 43.20 10.84
CA CYS A 29 18.52 44.63 10.55
C CYS A 29 18.70 44.98 9.06
N ASN A 30 18.90 43.98 8.20
CA ASN A 30 19.11 44.13 6.76
C ASN A 30 20.35 44.97 6.36
N ALA A 31 21.28 45.21 7.29
CA ALA A 31 22.55 45.86 6.98
C ALA A 31 23.40 44.97 6.04
N PRO A 32 24.02 45.53 4.97
CA PRO A 32 24.85 44.76 4.07
C PRO A 32 26.05 44.15 4.80
N LEU A 33 26.38 42.90 4.50
CA LEU A 33 27.51 42.20 5.08
C LEU A 33 28.73 42.29 4.14
N PRO A 34 29.95 42.57 4.65
CA PRO A 34 31.18 42.46 3.87
C PRO A 34 31.32 41.06 3.27
N PHE A 35 31.95 40.95 2.09
CA PHE A 35 32.05 39.68 1.33
C PHE A 35 32.46 38.47 2.19
N HIS A 36 33.46 38.62 3.05
CA HIS A 36 33.91 37.55 3.96
C HIS A 36 32.84 37.14 4.99
N GLN A 37 32.08 38.09 5.51
CA GLN A 37 30.96 37.80 6.42
C GLN A 37 29.75 37.25 5.66
N ALA A 38 29.46 37.75 4.47
CA ALA A 38 28.32 37.29 3.67
C ALA A 38 28.41 35.82 3.24
N ARG A 39 29.61 35.21 3.23
CA ARG A 39 29.78 33.78 2.92
C ARG A 39 29.43 32.85 4.08
N ASN A 40 29.72 33.29 5.31
CA ASN A 40 29.73 32.41 6.49
C ASN A 40 28.80 32.87 7.63
N ASN A 41 28.40 34.14 7.65
CA ASN A 41 27.61 34.74 8.71
C ASN A 41 26.24 35.18 8.21
N LYS A 42 25.29 35.21 9.15
CA LYS A 42 23.90 35.63 8.93
C LYS A 42 23.57 36.98 9.57
N LEU A 43 24.46 37.48 10.41
CA LEU A 43 24.26 38.66 11.26
C LEU A 43 25.45 39.62 11.12
N CYS A 44 25.24 40.90 11.42
CA CYS A 44 26.25 41.94 11.31
C CYS A 44 27.18 42.05 12.53
N GLY A 45 27.03 41.17 13.53
CA GLY A 45 27.85 41.16 14.75
C GLY A 45 27.49 42.23 15.78
N ARG A 46 26.41 43.00 15.55
CA ARG A 46 25.86 43.91 16.56
C ARG A 46 25.08 43.11 17.60
N ILE A 47 25.32 43.39 18.88
CA ILE A 47 24.76 42.61 20.00
C ILE A 47 23.23 42.59 20.00
N GLU A 48 22.57 43.66 19.53
CA GLU A 48 21.12 43.73 19.45
C GLU A 48 20.55 42.78 18.39
N CYS A 49 21.28 42.58 17.27
CA CYS A 49 20.89 41.64 16.23
C CYS A 49 21.05 40.20 16.72
N ASP A 50 22.12 39.92 17.47
CA ASP A 50 22.37 38.60 18.05
C ASP A 50 21.33 38.23 19.09
N TRP A 51 20.99 39.16 20.01
CA TRP A 51 19.92 38.95 20.99
C TRP A 51 18.57 38.71 20.34
N ARG A 52 18.22 39.52 19.33
CA ARG A 52 16.94 39.38 18.62
C ARG A 52 16.86 38.07 17.84
N TYR A 53 17.95 37.67 17.18
CA TYR A 53 18.00 36.39 16.46
C TYR A 53 17.90 35.20 17.43
N SER A 54 18.61 35.26 18.57
CA SER A 54 18.52 34.24 19.63
C SER A 54 17.10 34.13 20.20
N LEU A 55 16.40 35.26 20.40
CA LEU A 55 15.01 35.26 20.84
C LEU A 55 14.09 34.59 19.80
N LEU A 56 14.25 34.91 18.52
CA LEU A 56 13.48 34.28 17.43
C LEU A 56 13.75 32.77 17.35
N GLN A 57 15.00 32.36 17.58
CA GLN A 57 15.38 30.95 17.62
C GLN A 57 14.67 30.22 18.77
N LYS A 58 14.71 30.77 20.00
CA LYS A 58 14.02 30.21 21.17
C LYS A 58 12.49 30.12 20.97
N GLN A 59 11.92 31.05 20.20
CA GLN A 59 10.49 31.07 19.88
C GLN A 59 10.11 30.23 18.65
N ASN A 60 11.04 29.48 18.05
CA ASN A 60 10.82 28.72 16.81
C ASN A 60 10.29 29.57 15.62
N LYS A 61 10.67 30.86 15.58
CA LYS A 61 10.26 31.82 14.52
C LYS A 61 11.28 31.97 13.40
N LEU A 62 12.26 31.06 13.34
CA LEU A 62 13.22 30.99 12.24
C LEU A 62 12.89 29.81 11.33
N CYS A 63 13.12 29.97 10.03
CA CYS A 63 13.00 28.89 9.07
C CYS A 63 13.95 27.75 9.44
N LYS A 64 13.40 26.54 9.61
CA LYS A 64 14.18 25.32 9.93
C LYS A 64 15.22 24.94 8.86
N LYS A 65 15.17 25.57 7.68
CA LYS A 65 16.07 25.29 6.55
C LYS A 65 17.18 26.33 6.39
N CYS A 66 16.82 27.60 6.16
CA CYS A 66 17.81 28.65 5.93
C CYS A 66 18.11 29.51 7.17
N GLY A 67 17.27 29.45 8.21
CA GLY A 67 17.42 30.27 9.42
C GLY A 67 16.89 31.70 9.32
N ARG A 68 16.23 32.09 8.22
CA ARG A 68 15.61 33.42 8.14
C ARG A 68 14.42 33.56 9.10
N PRO A 69 14.20 34.76 9.67
CA PRO A 69 12.95 35.05 10.37
C PRO A 69 11.72 34.78 9.50
N LEU A 70 10.73 34.10 10.06
CA LEU A 70 9.48 33.74 9.40
C LEU A 70 8.46 34.87 9.53
N ALA A 71 7.78 35.19 8.43
CA ALA A 71 6.59 36.02 8.49
C ALA A 71 5.48 35.28 9.26
N ILE A 72 4.50 36.02 9.81
CA ILE A 72 3.43 35.45 10.65
C ILE A 72 2.74 34.24 9.97
N ARG A 73 2.45 34.34 8.66
CA ARG A 73 1.82 33.26 7.88
C ARG A 73 2.70 32.01 7.70
N GLU A 74 4.01 32.17 7.80
CA GLU A 74 4.99 31.08 7.61
C GLU A 74 5.31 30.36 8.92
N GLN A 75 5.00 30.96 10.07
CA GLN A 75 5.31 30.41 11.39
C GLN A 75 4.61 29.06 11.62
N HIS A 76 3.38 28.88 11.11
CA HIS A 76 2.66 27.60 11.22
C HIS A 76 3.39 26.44 10.52
N PHE A 77 4.02 26.70 9.38
CA PHE A 77 4.76 25.70 8.61
C PHE A 77 6.20 25.51 9.11
N GLY A 78 6.75 26.49 9.84
CA GLY A 78 8.14 26.47 10.34
C GLY A 78 9.21 26.53 9.24
N VAL A 79 8.80 26.79 7.99
CA VAL A 79 9.66 26.85 6.80
C VAL A 79 9.20 28.02 5.93
N CYS A 80 10.14 28.78 5.40
CA CYS A 80 9.84 29.95 4.57
C CYS A 80 9.36 29.57 3.16
N ALA A 81 8.68 30.49 2.47
CA ALA A 81 8.17 30.30 1.11
C ALA A 81 9.23 30.15 0.01
N ALA A 82 10.54 30.22 0.33
CA ALA A 82 11.59 30.05 -0.66
C ALA A 82 11.54 28.63 -1.25
N PRO A 83 11.53 28.46 -2.60
CA PRO A 83 11.36 27.16 -3.24
C PRO A 83 12.37 26.09 -2.80
N GLU A 84 13.62 26.48 -2.53
CA GLU A 84 14.65 25.55 -2.02
C GLU A 84 14.31 25.03 -0.62
N CYS A 85 13.82 25.90 0.26
CA CYS A 85 13.43 25.54 1.62
C CYS A 85 12.18 24.66 1.62
N GLN A 86 11.20 24.97 0.76
CA GLN A 86 9.99 24.15 0.61
C GLN A 86 10.31 22.75 0.07
N ARG A 87 11.13 22.64 -0.99
CA ARG A 87 11.58 21.34 -1.51
C ARG A 87 12.34 20.54 -0.47
N ALA A 88 13.25 21.17 0.27
CA ALA A 88 13.98 20.51 1.34
C ALA A 88 13.05 20.05 2.48
N ALA A 89 12.00 20.81 2.81
CA ALA A 89 11.03 20.42 3.83
C ALA A 89 10.18 19.22 3.40
N ILE A 90 9.71 19.20 2.15
CA ILE A 90 8.99 18.05 1.58
C ILE A 90 9.88 16.81 1.57
N ALA A 91 11.13 16.94 1.13
CA ALA A 91 12.08 15.83 1.09
C ALA A 91 12.38 15.27 2.49
N ASP A 92 12.58 16.13 3.49
CA ASP A 92 12.79 15.70 4.87
C ASP A 92 11.56 14.99 5.43
N ARG A 93 10.36 15.54 5.19
CA ARG A 93 9.11 14.90 5.61
C ARG A 93 8.94 13.53 4.98
N ALA A 94 9.20 13.40 3.68
CA ALA A 94 9.15 12.12 2.98
C ALA A 94 10.14 11.10 3.57
N ARG A 95 11.37 11.53 3.92
CA ARG A 95 12.35 10.67 4.61
C ARG A 95 11.90 10.25 5.99
N GLN A 96 11.39 11.19 6.81
CA GLN A 96 10.87 10.89 8.14
C GLN A 96 9.69 9.91 8.09
N GLU A 97 8.75 10.13 7.17
CA GLU A 97 7.61 9.23 6.94
C GLU A 97 8.06 7.84 6.43
N HIS A 98 9.15 7.77 5.66
CA HIS A 98 9.74 6.50 5.24
C HIS A 98 10.38 5.76 6.43
N GLU A 99 11.26 6.44 7.17
CA GLU A 99 11.94 5.87 8.35
C GLU A 99 10.95 5.40 9.42
N GLN A 100 9.88 6.18 9.67
CA GLN A 100 8.81 5.77 10.59
C GLN A 100 8.06 4.54 10.09
N ARG A 101 7.69 4.50 8.80
CA ARG A 101 7.04 3.33 8.19
C ARG A 101 7.92 2.09 8.25
N GLU A 102 9.23 2.21 8.01
CA GLU A 102 10.16 1.10 8.13
C GLU A 102 10.26 0.58 9.56
N ARG A 103 10.37 1.48 10.55
CA ARG A 103 10.38 1.10 11.97
C ARG A 103 9.10 0.37 12.37
N TRP A 104 7.93 0.89 11.97
CA TRP A 104 6.65 0.23 12.22
C TRP A 104 6.56 -1.12 11.53
N TYR A 105 6.99 -1.21 10.26
CA TYR A 105 6.99 -2.46 9.52
C TYR A 105 7.88 -3.52 10.17
N LEU A 106 9.08 -3.14 10.65
CA LEU A 106 9.99 -4.06 11.34
C LEU A 106 9.40 -4.56 12.67
N ALA A 107 8.86 -3.65 13.50
CA ALA A 107 8.23 -4.01 14.77
C ALA A 107 7.03 -4.95 14.55
N LEU A 108 6.21 -4.64 13.56
CA LEU A 108 5.05 -5.44 13.17
C LEU A 108 5.48 -6.84 12.69
N ARG A 109 6.54 -6.91 11.89
CA ARG A 109 7.09 -8.17 11.40
C ARG A 109 7.65 -9.03 12.53
N GLU A 110 8.29 -8.43 13.53
CA GLU A 110 8.78 -9.16 14.70
C GLU A 110 7.63 -9.77 15.51
N LYS A 111 6.57 -8.99 15.79
CA LYS A 111 5.34 -9.50 16.44
C LYS A 111 4.73 -10.65 15.62
N ALA A 112 4.64 -10.46 14.31
CA ALA A 112 4.12 -11.45 13.38
C ALA A 112 4.93 -12.77 13.36
N GLU A 113 6.26 -12.68 13.42
CA GLU A 113 7.15 -13.84 13.49
C GLU A 113 7.01 -14.58 14.82
N ARG A 114 6.88 -13.86 15.94
CA ARG A 114 6.60 -14.45 17.25
C ARG A 114 5.29 -15.24 17.24
N LEU A 115 4.20 -14.62 16.77
CA LEU A 115 2.89 -15.27 16.68
C LEU A 115 2.94 -16.52 15.78
N ARG A 116 3.59 -16.43 14.61
CA ARG A 116 3.77 -17.61 13.75
C ARG A 116 4.50 -18.72 14.50
N ASN A 117 5.64 -18.42 15.13
CA ASN A 117 6.44 -19.45 15.78
C ASN A 117 5.70 -20.11 16.95
N GLN A 118 4.93 -19.34 17.72
CA GLN A 118 4.07 -19.85 18.77
C GLN A 118 3.01 -20.80 18.21
N VAL A 119 2.22 -20.34 17.23
CA VAL A 119 1.17 -21.16 16.60
C VAL A 119 1.75 -22.44 16.01
N MET A 120 2.89 -22.37 15.32
CA MET A 120 3.56 -23.55 14.77
C MET A 120 4.01 -24.51 15.87
N GLY A 121 4.51 -23.99 16.99
CA GLY A 121 4.87 -24.77 18.17
C GLY A 121 3.67 -25.50 18.76
N ASP A 122 2.54 -24.82 18.91
CA ASP A 122 1.28 -25.38 19.44
C ASP A 122 0.75 -26.53 18.55
N PHE A 123 0.95 -26.43 17.23
CA PHE A 123 0.63 -27.50 16.27
C PHE A 123 1.73 -28.57 16.10
N GLY A 124 2.85 -28.49 16.85
CA GLY A 124 3.96 -29.44 16.76
C GLY A 124 4.79 -29.33 15.47
N ILE A 125 4.66 -28.23 14.72
CA ILE A 125 5.37 -27.99 13.46
C ILE A 125 6.78 -27.49 13.76
N ARG A 126 7.78 -28.37 13.60
CA ARG A 126 9.19 -28.08 13.91
C ARG A 126 9.80 -26.95 13.08
N ASN A 127 9.40 -26.81 11.81
CA ASN A 127 9.92 -25.79 10.92
C ASN A 127 8.84 -24.73 10.62
N ALA A 128 8.69 -23.76 11.52
CA ALA A 128 7.75 -22.65 11.36
C ALA A 128 7.99 -21.86 10.05
N LYS A 129 9.24 -21.76 9.59
CA LYS A 129 9.60 -21.06 8.34
C LYS A 129 9.13 -21.80 7.09
N SER A 130 8.68 -23.05 7.20
CA SER A 130 8.00 -23.75 6.10
C SER A 130 6.63 -23.14 5.77
N PHE A 131 6.08 -22.31 6.66
CA PHE A 131 4.94 -21.44 6.39
C PHE A 131 5.43 -20.02 6.18
N ARG A 132 5.26 -19.51 4.96
CA ARG A 132 5.73 -18.18 4.60
C ARG A 132 4.88 -17.14 5.29
N LEU A 133 5.53 -16.27 6.08
CA LEU A 133 4.86 -15.17 6.74
C LEU A 133 4.58 -14.05 5.72
N ALA A 134 3.34 -13.59 5.67
CA ALA A 134 2.95 -12.40 4.93
C ALA A 134 2.07 -11.49 5.78
N VAL A 135 2.54 -10.26 5.98
CA VAL A 135 1.78 -9.20 6.65
C VAL A 135 0.94 -8.48 5.60
N ILE A 136 -0.37 -8.52 5.77
CA ILE A 136 -1.37 -7.97 4.84
C ILE A 136 -2.18 -6.87 5.56
N PRO A 137 -2.78 -5.91 4.84
CA PRO A 137 -3.53 -4.85 5.48
C PRO A 137 -4.83 -5.39 6.09
N ALA A 138 -5.20 -4.93 7.29
CA ALA A 138 -6.51 -5.24 7.87
C ALA A 138 -7.55 -4.19 7.45
N SER A 139 -8.70 -4.65 6.97
CA SER A 139 -9.90 -3.81 6.92
C SER A 139 -10.47 -3.68 8.33
N LEU A 140 -10.69 -2.43 8.76
CA LEU A 140 -11.42 -2.08 9.99
C LEU A 140 -12.71 -1.30 9.66
N SER A 141 -13.12 -1.34 8.39
CA SER A 141 -14.29 -0.63 7.91
C SER A 141 -15.57 -1.21 8.52
N LYS A 142 -16.50 -0.33 8.85
CA LYS A 142 -17.78 -0.72 9.46
C LYS A 142 -18.68 -1.40 8.43
N ILE A 143 -19.41 -2.40 8.88
CA ILE A 143 -20.53 -2.98 8.13
C ILE A 143 -21.77 -2.12 8.37
N THR A 144 -22.45 -1.77 7.28
CA THR A 144 -23.61 -0.88 7.31
C THR A 144 -24.68 -1.40 6.36
N ARG A 145 -25.94 -1.09 6.63
CA ARG A 145 -27.03 -1.40 5.70
C ARG A 145 -26.79 -0.73 4.35
N LEU A 146 -26.88 -1.51 3.27
CA LEU A 146 -26.75 -1.01 1.91
C LEU A 146 -27.92 -0.06 1.59
N PRO A 147 -27.68 1.22 1.28
CA PRO A 147 -28.77 2.15 0.96
C PRO A 147 -29.54 1.69 -0.29
N ALA A 148 -30.87 1.74 -0.22
CA ALA A 148 -31.73 1.32 -1.34
C ALA A 148 -31.43 2.08 -2.64
N LYS A 149 -31.09 3.38 -2.53
CA LYS A 149 -30.64 4.20 -3.67
C LYS A 149 -29.42 3.57 -4.36
N ARG A 150 -28.40 3.22 -3.58
CA ARG A 150 -27.16 2.63 -4.05
C ARG A 150 -27.37 1.25 -4.69
N ARG A 151 -28.23 0.41 -4.11
CA ARG A 151 -28.63 -0.88 -4.69
C ARG A 151 -29.29 -0.69 -6.07
N ARG A 152 -30.17 0.31 -6.22
CA ARG A 152 -30.83 0.62 -7.51
C ARG A 152 -29.83 1.17 -8.53
N GLU A 153 -28.96 2.09 -8.13
CA GLU A 153 -27.92 2.64 -9.01
C GLU A 153 -27.03 1.54 -9.58
N PHE A 154 -26.56 0.63 -8.72
CA PHE A 154 -25.79 -0.53 -9.15
C PHE A 154 -26.57 -1.44 -10.11
N ARG A 155 -27.83 -1.76 -9.79
CA ARG A 155 -28.68 -2.57 -10.68
C ARG A 155 -28.84 -1.94 -12.06
N ASN A 156 -29.05 -0.63 -12.12
CA ASN A 156 -29.22 0.10 -13.38
C ASN A 156 -27.94 0.09 -14.21
N TYR A 157 -26.81 0.37 -13.57
CA TYR A 157 -25.49 0.28 -14.19
C TYR A 157 -25.24 -1.12 -14.77
N LEU A 158 -25.43 -2.16 -13.96
CA LEU A 158 -25.20 -3.54 -14.36
C LEU A 158 -26.13 -3.96 -15.50
N LYS A 159 -27.41 -3.57 -15.47
CA LYS A 159 -28.34 -3.81 -16.57
C LYS A 159 -27.84 -3.17 -17.88
N GLN A 160 -27.43 -1.90 -17.85
CA GLN A 160 -26.90 -1.22 -19.04
C GLN A 160 -25.63 -1.89 -19.56
N LEU A 161 -24.76 -2.37 -18.67
CA LEU A 161 -23.55 -3.09 -19.07
C LEU A 161 -23.88 -4.45 -19.71
N ILE A 162 -24.81 -5.22 -19.13
CA ILE A 162 -25.29 -6.48 -19.68
C ILE A 162 -25.93 -6.26 -21.05
N ASP A 163 -26.83 -5.28 -21.19
CA ASP A 163 -27.52 -5.01 -22.46
C ASP A 163 -26.51 -4.70 -23.58
N ARG A 164 -25.48 -3.91 -23.29
CA ARG A 164 -24.37 -3.65 -24.23
C ARG A 164 -23.64 -4.93 -24.64
N VAL A 165 -23.33 -5.80 -23.68
CA VAL A 165 -22.63 -7.07 -23.95
C VAL A 165 -23.48 -8.04 -24.76
N PHE A 166 -24.80 -8.08 -24.53
CA PHE A 166 -25.72 -8.94 -25.26
C PHE A 166 -26.08 -8.42 -26.66
N ALA A 167 -25.99 -7.10 -26.90
CA ALA A 167 -26.13 -6.52 -28.23
C ALA A 167 -24.91 -6.80 -29.14
N ALA A 168 -23.74 -7.04 -28.56
CA ALA A 168 -22.54 -7.41 -29.31
C ALA A 168 -22.60 -8.89 -29.77
N PRO A 169 -22.06 -9.20 -30.98
CA PRO A 169 -21.86 -10.58 -31.41
C PRO A 169 -21.06 -11.37 -30.37
N VAL A 170 -21.41 -12.64 -30.17
CA VAL A 170 -20.60 -13.53 -29.32
C VAL A 170 -19.24 -13.68 -30.00
N PRO A 171 -18.11 -13.34 -29.35
CA PRO A 171 -16.81 -13.62 -29.90
C PRO A 171 -16.68 -15.12 -30.14
N VAL A 172 -16.41 -15.52 -31.38
CA VAL A 172 -16.08 -16.91 -31.70
C VAL A 172 -14.72 -17.19 -31.05
N VAL A 173 -14.73 -17.99 -29.99
CA VAL A 173 -13.49 -18.46 -29.37
C VAL A 173 -12.91 -19.52 -30.30
N LEU A 174 -11.88 -19.17 -31.05
CA LEU A 174 -11.02 -20.16 -31.69
C LEU A 174 -10.32 -20.91 -30.55
N ASN A 175 -10.56 -22.22 -30.44
CA ASN A 175 -9.88 -23.09 -29.49
C ASN A 175 -8.37 -22.89 -29.63
N GLN A 176 -7.78 -22.15 -28.69
CA GLN A 176 -6.33 -22.10 -28.57
C GLN A 176 -5.91 -23.42 -27.91
N ASP A 177 -5.05 -24.15 -28.60
CA ASP A 177 -4.47 -25.43 -28.19
C ASP A 177 -4.16 -25.45 -26.69
N GLN A 178 -4.83 -26.35 -25.96
CA GLN A 178 -4.63 -26.63 -24.55
C GLN A 178 -3.32 -27.42 -24.30
N ASN A 179 -2.23 -27.00 -24.93
CA ASN A 179 -0.97 -27.71 -24.83
C ASN A 179 0.05 -26.91 -24.03
N GLN A 180 -0.19 -26.71 -22.73
CA GLN A 180 0.79 -26.09 -21.80
C GLN A 180 0.74 -26.73 -20.40
N THR A 181 1.73 -27.59 -20.13
CA THR A 181 2.38 -27.85 -18.81
C THR A 181 1.51 -27.85 -17.55
N ALA A 182 0.73 -28.93 -17.37
CA ALA A 182 -0.14 -29.17 -16.20
C ALA A 182 0.45 -28.83 -14.80
N PRO A 183 1.74 -29.11 -14.48
CA PRO A 183 2.27 -28.85 -13.13
C PRO A 183 2.31 -27.36 -12.73
N LEU A 184 2.54 -26.46 -13.71
CA LEU A 184 2.58 -25.00 -13.46
C LEU A 184 1.17 -24.42 -13.29
N ALA A 185 0.19 -24.97 -14.02
CA ALA A 185 -1.21 -24.59 -13.88
C ALA A 185 -1.76 -24.97 -12.50
N ASP A 186 -1.44 -26.17 -12.00
CA ASP A 186 -1.86 -26.61 -10.67
C ASP A 186 -1.26 -25.77 -9.54
N GLN A 187 0.01 -25.37 -9.67
CA GLN A 187 0.63 -24.49 -8.67
C GLN A 187 -0.01 -23.12 -8.65
N GLU A 188 -0.28 -22.54 -9.82
CA GLU A 188 -0.96 -21.25 -9.93
C GLU A 188 -2.36 -21.32 -9.31
N ILE A 189 -3.12 -22.41 -9.54
CA ILE A 189 -4.42 -22.64 -8.90
C ILE A 189 -4.31 -22.65 -7.37
N ARG A 190 -3.36 -23.40 -6.80
CA ARG A 190 -3.12 -23.43 -5.35
C ARG A 190 -2.70 -22.07 -4.80
N LEU A 191 -1.78 -21.39 -5.47
CA LEU A 191 -1.30 -20.07 -5.06
C LEU A 191 -2.44 -19.05 -5.07
N GLN A 192 -3.33 -19.20 -6.03
CA GLN A 192 -4.49 -18.36 -6.18
C GLN A 192 -5.56 -18.61 -5.12
N ALA A 193 -5.80 -19.87 -4.76
CA ALA A 193 -6.65 -20.24 -3.64
C ALA A 193 -6.10 -19.64 -2.34
N ALA A 194 -4.81 -19.86 -2.03
CA ALA A 194 -4.16 -19.29 -0.86
C ALA A 194 -4.23 -17.76 -0.81
N SER A 195 -4.07 -17.09 -1.97
CA SER A 195 -4.23 -15.64 -2.08
C SER A 195 -5.67 -15.18 -1.77
N GLY A 196 -6.67 -15.94 -2.21
CA GLY A 196 -8.08 -15.69 -1.87
C GLY A 196 -8.35 -15.81 -0.37
N GLN A 197 -7.77 -16.81 0.28
CA GLN A 197 -7.90 -17.03 1.72
C GLN A 197 -7.21 -15.93 2.54
N ALA A 198 -6.05 -15.46 2.08
CA ALA A 198 -5.41 -14.29 2.67
C ALA A 198 -6.28 -13.02 2.53
N CYS A 199 -6.91 -12.81 1.37
CA CYS A 199 -7.85 -11.69 1.18
C CYS A 199 -9.04 -11.77 2.13
N ALA A 200 -9.55 -12.98 2.43
CA ALA A 200 -10.60 -13.18 3.43
C ALA A 200 -10.11 -12.83 4.85
N CYS A 201 -8.89 -13.24 5.23
CA CYS A 201 -8.27 -12.84 6.50
C CYS A 201 -8.14 -11.30 6.64
N CYS A 202 -7.84 -10.62 5.54
CA CYS A 202 -7.70 -9.17 5.48
C CYS A 202 -9.06 -8.45 5.47
N GLN A 203 -10.15 -9.15 5.13
CA GLN A 203 -11.50 -8.63 4.92
C GLN A 203 -11.53 -7.49 3.88
N GLY A 204 -10.81 -7.66 2.78
CA GLY A 204 -10.92 -6.77 1.63
C GLY A 204 -10.48 -5.32 1.85
N SER A 205 -9.43 -5.05 2.62
CA SER A 205 -8.89 -3.68 2.82
C SER A 205 -8.64 -2.95 1.49
N CYS A 206 -8.11 -3.67 0.49
CA CYS A 206 -7.84 -3.13 -0.84
C CYS A 206 -9.10 -2.94 -1.71
N CYS A 207 -10.25 -3.47 -1.29
CA CYS A 207 -11.51 -3.38 -2.03
C CYS A 207 -12.25 -2.04 -1.82
N GLY A 208 -11.74 -1.15 -0.95
CA GLY A 208 -12.35 0.14 -0.63
C GLY A 208 -12.73 0.99 -1.86
N GLY A 209 -11.90 1.02 -2.90
CA GLY A 209 -12.17 1.81 -4.11
C GLY A 209 -13.37 1.33 -4.95
N GLY A 210 -13.85 0.10 -4.74
CA GLY A 210 -14.88 -0.52 -5.57
C GLY A 210 -16.28 0.12 -5.44
N ALA A 211 -16.49 1.00 -4.46
CA ALA A 211 -17.72 1.78 -4.35
C ALA A 211 -17.89 2.79 -5.50
N PHE A 212 -16.80 3.41 -5.93
CA PHE A 212 -16.80 4.46 -6.94
C PHE A 212 -16.80 3.90 -8.37
N THR A 213 -16.41 2.63 -8.52
CA THR A 213 -16.22 1.98 -9.82
C THR A 213 -17.26 0.91 -10.12
N TYR A 214 -18.36 0.85 -9.36
CA TYR A 214 -19.40 -0.18 -9.51
C TYR A 214 -18.84 -1.61 -9.53
N ALA A 215 -18.02 -1.93 -8.52
CA ALA A 215 -17.31 -3.22 -8.38
C ALA A 215 -16.33 -3.55 -9.52
N TYR A 216 -15.87 -2.53 -10.26
CA TYR A 216 -14.94 -2.65 -11.39
C TYR A 216 -15.43 -3.59 -12.50
N LEU A 217 -16.75 -3.85 -12.58
CA LEU A 217 -17.28 -4.73 -13.62
C LEU A 217 -17.19 -4.03 -14.97
N GLU A 218 -16.64 -4.71 -15.97
CA GLU A 218 -16.51 -4.18 -17.32
C GLU A 218 -17.16 -5.09 -18.35
N ALA A 219 -17.27 -4.61 -19.59
CA ALA A 219 -17.86 -5.39 -20.68
C ALA A 219 -17.12 -6.71 -20.88
N ALA A 220 -15.78 -6.70 -20.78
CA ALA A 220 -14.93 -7.89 -20.86
C ALA A 220 -15.26 -8.92 -19.75
N THR A 221 -15.53 -8.47 -18.52
CA THR A 221 -15.92 -9.35 -17.41
C THR A 221 -17.21 -10.09 -17.72
N LEU A 222 -18.22 -9.38 -18.18
CA LEU A 222 -19.52 -9.97 -18.51
C LEU A 222 -19.49 -10.79 -19.81
N GLN A 223 -18.63 -10.44 -20.76
CA GLN A 223 -18.38 -11.27 -21.96
C GLN A 223 -17.81 -12.61 -21.58
N ARG A 224 -16.78 -12.65 -20.71
CA ARG A 224 -16.23 -13.92 -20.19
C ARG A 224 -17.31 -14.76 -19.52
N TYR A 225 -18.12 -14.16 -18.64
CA TYR A 225 -19.22 -14.85 -17.98
C TYR A 225 -20.26 -15.37 -19.01
N ARG A 226 -20.64 -14.57 -20.01
CA ARG A 226 -21.56 -14.97 -21.08
C ARG A 226 -21.02 -16.15 -21.88
N THR A 227 -19.73 -16.16 -22.20
CA THR A 227 -19.08 -17.28 -22.92
C THR A 227 -19.08 -18.56 -22.09
N ALA A 228 -18.86 -18.47 -20.78
CA ALA A 228 -18.91 -19.63 -19.88
C ALA A 228 -20.34 -20.13 -19.60
N HIS A 229 -21.36 -19.29 -19.82
CA HIS A 229 -22.76 -19.61 -19.56
C HIS A 229 -23.66 -19.28 -20.79
N PRO A 230 -23.47 -19.98 -21.93
CA PRO A 230 -24.11 -19.62 -23.20
C PRO A 230 -25.65 -19.68 -23.15
N ASP A 231 -26.21 -20.54 -22.29
CA ASP A 231 -27.67 -20.71 -22.16
C ASP A 231 -28.35 -19.61 -21.35
N GLN A 232 -27.58 -18.73 -20.68
CA GLN A 232 -28.14 -17.67 -19.84
C GLN A 232 -28.49 -16.43 -20.67
N ARG A 233 -29.79 -16.07 -20.66
CA ARG A 233 -30.27 -14.78 -21.21
C ARG A 233 -29.89 -13.62 -20.28
N SER A 234 -29.81 -12.40 -20.82
CA SER A 234 -29.44 -11.17 -20.10
C SER A 234 -30.11 -10.99 -18.73
N ARG A 235 -31.42 -11.26 -18.64
CA ARG A 235 -32.19 -11.18 -17.38
C ARG A 235 -31.70 -12.16 -16.31
N LYS A 236 -31.27 -13.37 -16.71
CA LYS A 236 -30.73 -14.38 -15.80
C LYS A 236 -29.33 -14.00 -15.33
N VAL A 237 -28.49 -13.43 -16.21
CA VAL A 237 -27.19 -12.87 -15.83
C VAL A 237 -27.36 -11.76 -14.79
N LEU A 238 -28.28 -10.80 -15.01
CA LEU A 238 -28.56 -9.74 -14.05
C LEU A 238 -29.01 -10.31 -12.70
N ALA A 239 -29.90 -11.30 -12.71
CA ALA A 239 -30.37 -11.95 -11.49
C ALA A 239 -29.23 -12.67 -10.73
N ALA A 240 -28.34 -13.37 -11.44
CA ALA A 240 -27.20 -14.07 -10.86
C ALA A 240 -26.20 -13.12 -10.18
N TYR A 241 -25.88 -11.98 -10.79
CA TYR A 241 -25.03 -10.99 -10.13
C TYR A 241 -25.75 -10.33 -8.94
N MET A 242 -27.02 -9.95 -9.11
CA MET A 242 -27.78 -9.30 -8.04
C MET A 242 -28.03 -10.20 -6.82
N SER A 243 -28.02 -11.52 -6.96
CA SER A 243 -28.21 -12.44 -5.82
C SER A 243 -27.05 -12.43 -4.83
N TYR A 244 -25.87 -11.97 -5.23
CA TYR A 244 -24.72 -11.81 -4.33
C TYR A 244 -24.69 -10.46 -3.60
N VAL A 245 -25.61 -9.55 -3.92
CA VAL A 245 -25.70 -8.23 -3.25
C VAL A 245 -26.48 -8.37 -1.94
N GLY A 246 -25.75 -8.44 -0.83
CA GLY A 246 -26.29 -8.51 0.53
C GLY A 246 -26.98 -7.22 0.98
N ASP A 247 -27.76 -7.31 2.06
CA ASP A 247 -28.42 -6.15 2.67
C ASP A 247 -27.48 -5.29 3.51
N GLU A 248 -26.34 -5.85 3.90
CA GLU A 248 -25.27 -5.16 4.60
C GLU A 248 -23.99 -5.23 3.80
N THR A 249 -23.27 -4.11 3.76
CA THR A 249 -22.02 -3.97 3.01
C THR A 249 -21.02 -3.14 3.79
N THR A 250 -19.75 -3.34 3.49
CA THR A 250 -18.65 -2.54 4.02
C THR A 250 -18.82 -1.09 3.59
N GLN A 251 -18.86 -0.18 4.58
CA GLN A 251 -19.05 1.25 4.36
C GLN A 251 -18.00 1.80 3.40
N GLY A 252 -18.46 2.49 2.37
CA GLY A 252 -17.57 3.11 1.37
C GLY A 252 -16.89 2.14 0.41
N SER A 253 -17.21 0.84 0.42
CA SER A 253 -16.68 -0.18 -0.51
C SER A 253 -17.75 -0.78 -1.43
N CYS A 254 -17.39 -1.65 -2.38
CA CYS A 254 -18.30 -2.18 -3.41
C CYS A 254 -19.52 -2.91 -2.82
N VAL A 255 -20.58 -3.08 -3.62
CA VAL A 255 -21.84 -3.71 -3.17
C VAL A 255 -21.73 -5.21 -2.85
N TYR A 256 -20.62 -5.84 -3.24
CA TYR A 256 -20.32 -7.25 -2.93
C TYR A 256 -19.40 -7.41 -1.71
N HIS A 257 -18.92 -6.32 -1.12
CA HIS A 257 -18.05 -6.38 0.04
C HIS A 257 -18.88 -6.47 1.32
N GLN A 258 -18.84 -7.62 1.98
CA GLN A 258 -19.53 -7.97 3.22
C GLN A 258 -18.54 -8.22 4.36
N ALA A 259 -19.03 -8.61 5.54
CA ALA A 259 -18.24 -8.77 6.76
C ALA A 259 -17.08 -9.77 6.64
N ASP A 260 -17.27 -10.82 5.85
CA ASP A 260 -16.33 -11.91 5.60
C ASP A 260 -15.53 -11.75 4.30
N GLY A 261 -15.73 -10.64 3.58
CA GLY A 261 -15.02 -10.32 2.34
C GLY A 261 -15.95 -10.16 1.15
N CYS A 262 -15.52 -10.63 -0.02
CA CYS A 262 -16.29 -10.46 -1.25
C CYS A 262 -17.26 -11.62 -1.47
N SER A 263 -18.56 -11.32 -1.45
CA SER A 263 -19.64 -12.30 -1.68
C SER A 263 -19.73 -12.76 -3.13
N LEU A 264 -19.13 -12.03 -4.07
CA LEU A 264 -19.15 -12.39 -5.48
C LEU A 264 -18.14 -13.53 -5.74
N PRO A 265 -18.54 -14.65 -6.38
CA PRO A 265 -17.65 -15.72 -6.78
C PRO A 265 -16.53 -15.24 -7.70
N ARG A 266 -15.39 -15.93 -7.67
CA ARG A 266 -14.15 -15.45 -8.30
C ARG A 266 -14.21 -15.40 -9.83
N ASP A 267 -14.89 -16.35 -10.45
CA ASP A 267 -15.22 -16.40 -11.87
C ASP A 267 -16.09 -15.21 -12.33
N MET A 268 -16.93 -14.67 -11.44
CA MET A 268 -17.78 -13.50 -11.68
C MET A 268 -17.08 -12.16 -11.36
N ARG A 269 -15.93 -12.17 -10.68
CA ARG A 269 -15.18 -10.96 -10.34
C ARG A 269 -14.53 -10.35 -11.60
N SER A 270 -14.33 -9.03 -11.55
CA SER A 270 -13.55 -8.32 -12.55
C SER A 270 -12.08 -8.74 -12.55
N ASP A 271 -11.37 -8.43 -13.64
CA ASP A 271 -9.97 -8.81 -13.79
C ASP A 271 -9.08 -8.08 -12.78
N ILE A 272 -9.39 -6.81 -12.48
CA ILE A 272 -8.72 -6.06 -11.40
C ILE A 272 -8.88 -6.78 -10.06
N CYS A 273 -10.10 -7.21 -9.72
CA CYS A 273 -10.34 -7.94 -8.47
C CYS A 273 -9.63 -9.30 -8.43
N ASN A 274 -9.40 -9.94 -9.57
CA ASN A 274 -8.76 -11.24 -9.67
C ASN A 274 -7.22 -11.19 -9.69
N ASN A 275 -6.65 -10.05 -10.13
CA ASN A 275 -5.22 -9.90 -10.38
C ASN A 275 -4.53 -8.93 -9.41
N PHE A 276 -5.29 -8.17 -8.62
CA PHE A 276 -4.71 -7.26 -7.64
C PHE A 276 -4.21 -8.01 -6.39
N TYR A 277 -2.98 -7.71 -5.99
CA TYR A 277 -2.37 -8.19 -4.75
C TYR A 277 -1.77 -7.01 -3.98
N CYS A 278 -2.01 -6.94 -2.67
CA CYS A 278 -1.30 -6.00 -1.80
C CYS A 278 0.19 -6.37 -1.72
N GLY A 279 1.05 -5.45 -1.26
CA GLY A 279 2.50 -5.70 -1.17
C GLY A 279 2.85 -7.00 -0.42
N GLY A 280 2.16 -7.31 0.68
CA GLY A 280 2.36 -8.56 1.42
C GLY A 280 2.02 -9.82 0.62
N LEU A 281 0.96 -9.77 -0.21
CA LEU A 281 0.60 -10.89 -1.09
C LEU A 281 1.50 -10.98 -2.32
N GLN A 282 1.96 -9.85 -2.86
CA GLN A 282 2.96 -9.86 -3.92
C GLN A 282 4.24 -10.54 -3.45
N ASP A 283 4.76 -10.17 -2.27
CA ASP A 283 5.94 -10.82 -1.67
C ASP A 283 5.70 -12.32 -1.44
N PHE A 284 4.54 -12.70 -0.88
CA PHE A 284 4.18 -14.10 -0.70
C PHE A 284 4.24 -14.88 -2.03
N ARG A 285 3.60 -14.37 -3.07
CA ARG A 285 3.51 -15.03 -4.38
C ARG A 285 4.85 -15.13 -5.07
N GLN A 286 5.61 -14.04 -5.13
CA GLN A 286 6.91 -13.99 -5.81
C GLN A 286 7.94 -14.93 -5.20
N ASN A 287 7.79 -15.23 -3.92
CA ASN A 287 8.76 -16.03 -3.19
C ASN A 287 8.18 -17.35 -2.67
N THR A 288 7.01 -17.77 -3.16
CA THR A 288 6.52 -19.13 -2.97
C THR A 288 7.20 -20.03 -4.01
N PRO A 289 7.75 -21.20 -3.62
CA PRO A 289 8.37 -22.11 -4.57
C PRO A 289 7.43 -22.49 -5.73
N VAL A 290 8.00 -22.67 -6.92
CA VAL A 290 7.25 -23.06 -8.13
C VAL A 290 6.71 -24.49 -8.03
N THR A 291 7.27 -25.30 -7.15
CA THR A 291 6.85 -26.68 -6.89
C THR A 291 6.67 -26.94 -5.40
N GLY A 292 5.80 -27.89 -5.05
CA GLY A 292 5.51 -28.26 -3.68
C GLY A 292 4.31 -27.53 -3.07
N PRO A 293 4.01 -27.79 -1.79
CA PRO A 293 2.79 -27.30 -1.15
C PRO A 293 2.85 -25.79 -0.93
N VAL A 294 1.73 -25.12 -1.17
CA VAL A 294 1.58 -23.70 -0.85
C VAL A 294 1.25 -23.55 0.63
N ARG A 295 2.15 -22.92 1.39
CA ARG A 295 2.03 -22.78 2.84
C ARG A 295 2.20 -21.33 3.26
N GLY A 296 1.13 -20.73 3.75
CA GLY A 296 1.10 -19.33 4.16
C GLY A 296 0.72 -19.15 5.62
N PHE A 297 1.37 -18.20 6.29
CA PHE A 297 0.89 -17.64 7.56
C PHE A 297 0.61 -16.16 7.31
N PHE A 298 -0.66 -15.82 7.18
CA PHE A 298 -1.11 -14.47 6.84
C PHE A 298 -1.50 -13.73 8.11
N ILE A 299 -1.08 -12.48 8.24
CA ILE A 299 -1.47 -11.64 9.36
C ILE A 299 -2.02 -10.32 8.85
N ALA A 300 -3.29 -10.07 9.13
CA ALA A 300 -3.95 -8.82 8.85
C ALA A 300 -3.64 -7.81 9.96
N ALA A 301 -3.03 -6.69 9.60
CA ALA A 301 -2.54 -5.69 10.53
C ALA A 301 -2.80 -4.25 10.08
N THR A 302 -2.78 -3.32 11.02
CA THR A 302 -2.74 -1.87 10.77
C THR A 302 -1.59 -1.26 11.56
N GLU A 303 -0.75 -0.45 10.92
CA GLU A 303 0.39 0.26 11.54
C GLU A 303 1.24 -0.61 12.49
N ASN A 304 0.84 -0.75 13.76
CA ASN A 304 1.55 -1.53 14.79
C ASN A 304 0.70 -2.61 15.49
N THR A 305 -0.53 -2.86 15.02
CA THR A 305 -1.49 -3.77 15.67
C THR A 305 -1.83 -4.95 14.75
N LEU A 306 -1.72 -6.16 15.30
CA LEU A 306 -2.20 -7.39 14.67
C LEU A 306 -3.69 -7.54 14.96
N HIS A 307 -4.51 -7.76 13.92
CA HIS A 307 -5.96 -7.90 14.09
C HIS A 307 -6.45 -9.33 13.92
N ARG A 308 -5.93 -10.00 12.88
CA ARG A 308 -6.36 -11.37 12.50
C ARG A 308 -5.18 -12.11 11.93
N ALA A 309 -5.17 -13.42 12.11
CA ALA A 309 -4.19 -14.30 11.47
C ALA A 309 -4.89 -15.50 10.84
N ALA A 310 -4.28 -16.04 9.79
CA ALA A 310 -4.75 -17.22 9.09
C ALA A 310 -3.57 -18.12 8.73
N LEU A 311 -3.70 -19.39 9.07
CA LEU A 311 -2.82 -20.46 8.63
C LEU A 311 -3.41 -21.09 7.37
N VAL A 312 -2.65 -21.12 6.28
CA VAL A 312 -3.06 -21.69 5.00
C VAL A 312 -2.12 -22.81 4.62
N HIS A 313 -2.70 -23.96 4.29
CA HIS A 313 -2.01 -25.11 3.75
C HIS A 313 -2.79 -25.61 2.53
N GLU A 314 -2.24 -25.37 1.34
CA GLU A 314 -2.89 -25.65 0.07
C GLU A 314 -4.24 -24.94 -0.07
N ASP A 315 -5.35 -25.68 -0.08
CA ASP A 315 -6.73 -25.17 -0.15
C ASP A 315 -7.40 -25.04 1.23
N HIS A 316 -6.75 -25.52 2.29
CA HIS A 316 -7.24 -25.43 3.65
C HIS A 316 -6.80 -24.14 4.34
N THR A 317 -7.72 -23.55 5.10
CA THR A 317 -7.47 -22.35 5.91
C THR A 317 -8.00 -22.53 7.31
N LEU A 318 -7.17 -22.16 8.29
CA LEU A 318 -7.53 -22.09 9.69
C LEU A 318 -7.34 -20.66 10.18
N MET A 319 -8.42 -20.04 10.67
CA MET A 319 -8.35 -18.74 11.31
C MET A 319 -7.72 -18.89 12.69
N ILE A 320 -6.72 -18.06 12.97
CA ILE A 320 -6.00 -18.05 14.24
C ILE A 320 -6.50 -16.87 15.07
N PRO A 321 -6.96 -17.11 16.31
CA PRO A 321 -7.31 -16.03 17.22
C PRO A 321 -6.05 -15.21 17.53
N VAL A 322 -6.13 -13.89 17.37
CA VAL A 322 -5.07 -12.97 17.80
C VAL A 322 -5.46 -12.47 19.18
N SER A 323 -4.64 -12.79 20.20
CA SER A 323 -4.91 -12.41 21.58
C SER A 323 -4.63 -10.93 21.82
N SER A 324 -5.28 -10.31 22.82
CA SER A 324 -5.02 -8.90 23.17
C SER A 324 -3.57 -8.67 23.65
N THR A 325 -2.90 -9.68 24.18
CA THR A 325 -1.48 -9.62 24.55
C THR A 325 -0.53 -9.55 23.36
N ASP A 326 -0.98 -9.93 22.17
CA ASP A 326 -0.23 -9.77 20.91
C ASP A 326 -0.52 -8.42 20.22
N MET A 327 -1.46 -7.62 20.77
CA MET A 327 -1.90 -6.34 20.22
C MET A 327 -1.12 -5.12 20.75
N ASP A 328 -0.51 -5.24 21.94
CA ASP A 328 0.34 -4.21 22.59
C ASP A 328 1.81 -4.34 22.20
#